data_AF-A0A2K4XEI1-F1
#
_entry.id   AF-A0A2K4XEI1-F1
#
_cell.length_a   1.000
_cell.length_b   1.000
_cell.length_c   1.000
_cell.angle_alpha   90.00
_cell.angle_beta   90.00
_cell.angle_gamma   90.00
#
_symmetry.space_group_name_H-M   'P 1'
#
loop_
_entity.id
_entity.type
_entity.pdbx_description
1 polymer ?
#
loop_
_entity_poly.entity_id
_entity_poly.type
_entity_poly.pdbx_seq_one_letter_code
_entity_poly.pdbx_strand_id
1 'polypeptide(L)'
;MEIINSFHSGLRNGINNNGYVVYCRYGLAHLICLPVNRPDDPLLNPALTHLKAMNGYYASQFLNNLHPVLNSEDIVSGLYQYAMQSPVALSDYSQSELIESLSLLVAHSKLLIIPLFD
;
A
#
# COMPACT_ATOMS: atom_id res chain seq x y z
N MET A 1 -8.51 -28.76 -9.65
CA MET A 1 -8.93 -27.34 -9.62
C MET A 1 -7.76 -26.61 -8.98
N GLU A 2 -6.88 -26.05 -9.79
CA GLU A 2 -5.64 -25.43 -9.31
C GLU A 2 -5.93 -24.00 -8.88
N ILE A 3 -5.74 -23.71 -7.60
CA ILE A 3 -5.80 -22.35 -7.05
C ILE A 3 -4.48 -21.69 -7.46
N ILE A 4 -4.53 -20.80 -8.44
CA ILE A 4 -3.38 -20.03 -8.89
C ILE A 4 -3.06 -18.98 -7.81
N ASN A 5 -2.26 -19.38 -6.81
CA ASN A 5 -1.66 -18.51 -5.82
C ASN A 5 -0.36 -17.89 -6.37
N SER A 6 -0.46 -17.03 -7.37
CA SER A 6 0.71 -16.33 -7.91
C SER A 6 0.65 -14.82 -7.68
N PHE A 7 0.69 -14.42 -6.41
CA PHE A 7 1.30 -13.13 -6.05
C PHE A 7 2.74 -13.43 -5.64
N HIS A 8 3.62 -13.50 -6.65
CA HIS A 8 5.04 -13.72 -6.42
C HIS A 8 5.65 -12.48 -5.76
N SER A 9 6.08 -12.66 -4.51
CA SER A 9 7.02 -11.77 -3.84
C SER A 9 8.35 -11.76 -4.60
N GLY A 10 8.61 -10.68 -5.33
CA GLY A 10 9.92 -10.17 -5.75
C GLY A 10 10.92 -11.11 -6.43
N LEU A 11 11.30 -10.81 -7.69
CA LEU A 11 12.71 -10.57 -8.05
C LEU A 11 12.87 -10.02 -9.49
N ARG A 12 13.51 -8.84 -9.57
CA ARG A 12 14.43 -8.30 -10.61
C ARG A 12 13.98 -7.95 -12.05
N ASN A 13 14.29 -6.70 -12.39
CA ASN A 13 14.55 -6.11 -13.72
C ASN A 13 13.37 -5.99 -14.72
N GLY A 14 12.64 -4.88 -14.61
CA GLY A 14 11.54 -4.48 -15.50
C GLY A 14 10.29 -4.18 -14.67
N ILE A 15 9.88 -2.92 -14.57
CA ILE A 15 8.88 -2.40 -13.63
C ILE A 15 7.51 -3.06 -13.87
N ASN A 16 7.24 -4.18 -13.20
CA ASN A 16 5.91 -4.76 -12.98
C ASN A 16 5.73 -4.97 -11.48
N ASN A 17 5.77 -3.87 -10.72
CA ASN A 17 5.51 -3.90 -9.28
C ASN A 17 4.14 -3.25 -9.05
N ASN A 18 3.06 -4.03 -9.15
CA ASN A 18 1.68 -3.55 -9.18
C ASN A 18 1.17 -2.96 -7.85
N GLY A 19 2.05 -2.77 -6.87
CA GLY A 19 1.73 -2.35 -5.50
C GLY A 19 1.90 -3.47 -4.49
N TYR A 20 1.33 -3.27 -3.30
CA TYR A 20 1.34 -4.23 -2.20
C TYR A 20 -0.09 -4.54 -1.78
N VAL A 21 -0.38 -5.83 -1.59
CA VAL A 21 -1.59 -6.25 -0.89
C VAL A 21 -1.34 -6.16 0.61
N VAL A 22 -2.19 -5.42 1.31
CA VAL A 22 -2.17 -5.27 2.76
C VAL A 22 -3.52 -5.63 3.36
N TYR A 23 -3.52 -6.05 4.62
CA TYR A 23 -4.73 -6.37 5.37
C TYR A 23 -4.98 -5.29 6.42
N CYS A 24 -6.14 -4.63 6.36
CA CYS A 24 -6.52 -3.64 7.38
C CYS A 24 -6.79 -4.31 8.74
N ARG A 25 -6.98 -3.55 9.82
CA ARG A 25 -7.30 -4.08 11.17
C ARG A 25 -8.39 -5.17 11.22
N TYR A 26 -9.30 -5.19 10.25
CA TYR A 26 -10.42 -6.14 10.18
C TYR A 26 -10.09 -7.40 9.35
N GLY A 27 -8.84 -7.55 8.89
CA GLY A 27 -8.40 -8.68 8.06
C GLY A 27 -8.86 -8.60 6.59
N LEU A 28 -9.39 -7.46 6.14
CA LEU A 28 -9.83 -7.28 4.76
C LEU A 28 -8.67 -6.78 3.88
N ALA A 29 -8.54 -7.38 2.69
CA ALA A 29 -7.47 -7.09 1.75
C ALA A 29 -7.66 -5.76 1.02
N HIS A 30 -6.58 -4.99 0.88
CA HIS A 30 -6.50 -3.75 0.15
C HIS A 30 -5.22 -3.75 -0.70
N LEU A 31 -5.32 -3.24 -1.93
CA LEU A 31 -4.16 -2.94 -2.76
C LEU A 31 -3.70 -1.51 -2.47
N ILE A 32 -2.42 -1.36 -2.15
CA ILE A 32 -1.74 -0.05 -2.10
C ILE A 32 -0.79 0.06 -3.29
N CYS A 33 -1.06 0.98 -4.20
CA CYS A 33 -0.27 1.13 -5.43
C CYS A 33 -0.08 2.60 -5.83
N LEU A 34 0.97 2.87 -6.61
CA LEU A 34 1.10 4.14 -7.32
C LEU A 34 0.00 4.22 -8.41
N PRO A 35 -0.47 5.43 -8.78
CA PRO A 35 -1.47 5.59 -9.84
C PRO A 35 -1.08 4.94 -11.17
N VAL A 36 0.21 5.03 -11.53
CA VAL A 36 0.76 4.43 -12.76
C VAL A 36 0.76 2.89 -12.74
N ASN A 37 0.65 2.29 -11.56
CA ASN A 37 0.65 0.84 -11.37
C ASN A 37 -0.75 0.31 -11.01
N ARG A 38 -1.79 1.16 -11.08
CA ARG A 38 -3.17 0.73 -10.86
C ARG A 38 -3.54 -0.31 -11.93
N PRO A 39 -4.06 -1.49 -11.55
CA PRO A 39 -4.54 -2.46 -12.52
C PRO A 39 -5.65 -1.89 -13.40
N ASP A 40 -5.58 -2.18 -14.70
CA ASP A 40 -6.65 -1.88 -15.67
C ASP A 40 -7.72 -2.97 -15.62
N ASP A 41 -8.43 -3.03 -14.51
CA ASP A 41 -9.51 -3.98 -14.26
C ASP A 41 -10.83 -3.22 -14.01
N PRO A 42 -11.85 -3.35 -14.90
CA PRO A 42 -13.15 -2.71 -14.73
C PRO A 42 -13.92 -3.12 -13.47
N LEU A 43 -13.62 -4.30 -12.90
CA LEU A 43 -14.25 -4.81 -11.69
C LEU A 43 -13.54 -4.36 -10.41
N LEU A 44 -12.38 -3.71 -10.54
CA LEU A 44 -11.64 -3.21 -9.40
C LEU A 44 -12.37 -2.04 -8.74
N ASN A 45 -12.56 -2.15 -7.42
CA ASN A 45 -13.14 -1.08 -6.63
C ASN A 45 -12.42 0.27 -6.83
N PRO A 46 -13.14 1.40 -6.67
CA PRO A 46 -12.49 2.70 -6.63
C PRO A 46 -11.56 2.81 -5.42
N ALA A 47 -10.51 3.62 -5.56
CA ALA A 47 -9.65 3.97 -4.44
C ALA A 47 -10.45 4.71 -3.34
N LEU A 48 -10.12 4.45 -2.09
CA LEU A 48 -10.81 5.02 -0.92
C LEU A 48 -10.54 6.52 -0.79
N THR A 49 -11.41 7.33 -1.39
CA THR A 49 -11.25 8.80 -1.45
C THR A 49 -11.32 9.48 -0.07
N HIS A 50 -12.06 8.90 0.88
CA HIS A 50 -12.16 9.44 2.24
C HIS A 50 -10.82 9.42 2.99
N LEU A 51 -9.89 8.53 2.62
CA LEU A 51 -8.55 8.49 3.21
C LEU A 51 -7.70 9.72 2.87
N LYS A 52 -8.11 10.51 1.85
CA LYS A 52 -7.46 11.76 1.48
C LYS A 52 -7.81 12.92 2.41
N ALA A 53 -8.93 12.83 3.13
CA ALA A 53 -9.42 13.93 3.96
C ALA A 53 -8.45 14.27 5.09
N MET A 54 -8.55 15.50 5.61
CA MET A 54 -7.76 15.96 6.75
C MET A 54 -6.25 15.76 6.53
N ASN A 55 -5.76 16.10 5.33
CA ASN A 55 -4.35 15.94 4.93
C ASN A 55 -3.81 14.51 5.14
N GLY A 56 -4.62 13.49 4.86
CA GLY A 56 -4.21 12.09 5.00
C GLY A 56 -4.32 11.54 6.41
N TYR A 57 -4.96 12.23 7.37
CA TYR A 57 -5.14 11.73 8.74
C TYR A 57 -5.75 10.32 8.77
N TYR A 58 -6.79 10.06 7.98
CA TYR A 58 -7.42 8.73 7.94
C TYR A 58 -6.54 7.68 7.27
N ALA A 59 -5.70 8.06 6.29
CA ALA A 59 -4.67 7.17 5.76
C ALA A 59 -3.64 6.79 6.83
N SER A 60 -3.23 7.75 7.66
CA SER A 60 -2.31 7.49 8.79
C SER A 60 -2.94 6.54 9.80
N GLN A 61 -4.21 6.73 10.14
CA GLN A 61 -4.94 5.79 11.00
C GLN A 61 -5.06 4.40 10.38
N PHE A 62 -5.32 4.30 9.08
CA PHE A 62 -5.36 3.02 8.36
C PHE A 62 -4.02 2.28 8.45
N LEU A 63 -2.91 2.97 8.15
CA LEU A 63 -1.56 2.39 8.13
C LEU A 63 -1.03 2.02 9.53
N ASN A 64 -1.36 2.82 10.55
CA ASN A 64 -1.00 2.51 11.94
C ASN A 64 -1.74 1.28 12.48
N ASN A 65 -2.92 0.97 11.93
CA ASN A 65 -3.77 -0.11 12.39
C ASN A 65 -3.85 -1.25 11.34
N LEU A 66 -2.77 -1.54 10.63
CA LEU A 66 -2.71 -2.74 9.79
C LEU A 66 -2.78 -4.00 10.67
N HIS A 67 -3.34 -5.09 10.13
CA HIS A 67 -3.46 -6.34 10.87
C HIS A 67 -2.07 -6.92 11.18
N PRO A 68 -1.71 -7.16 12.47
CA PRO A 68 -0.33 -7.46 12.85
C PRO A 68 0.17 -8.83 12.38
N VAL A 69 -0.74 -9.80 12.15
CA VAL A 69 -0.38 -11.17 11.75
C VAL A 69 -0.47 -11.41 10.25
N LEU A 70 -1.34 -10.66 9.55
CA LEU A 70 -1.60 -10.91 8.13
C LEU A 70 -0.69 -10.07 7.21
N ASN A 71 0.02 -9.11 7.80
CA ASN A 71 1.01 -8.31 7.10
C ASN A 71 2.40 -8.66 7.62
N SER A 72 3.41 -8.51 6.77
CA SER A 72 4.81 -8.53 7.21
C SER A 72 5.07 -7.40 8.20
N GLU A 73 5.95 -7.62 9.17
CA GLU A 73 6.42 -6.58 10.10
C GLU A 73 7.02 -5.39 9.34
N ASP A 74 7.66 -5.65 8.21
CA ASP A 74 8.30 -4.66 7.34
C ASP A 74 7.36 -4.05 6.28
N ILE A 75 6.03 -4.25 6.38
CA ILE A 75 5.12 -3.82 5.31
C ILE A 75 5.18 -2.29 5.08
N VAL A 76 5.29 -1.50 6.14
CA VAL A 76 5.33 -0.03 6.05
C VAL A 76 6.61 0.45 5.37
N SER A 77 7.75 -0.15 5.73
CA SER A 77 9.04 0.20 5.14
C SER A 77 9.12 -0.23 3.67
N GLY A 78 8.61 -1.42 3.33
CA GLY A 78 8.48 -1.90 1.95
C GLY A 78 7.58 -1.01 1.10
N LEU A 79 6.44 -0.58 1.65
CA LEU A 79 5.53 0.40 1.01
C LEU A 79 6.22 1.73 0.76
N TYR A 80 6.97 2.24 1.73
CA TYR A 80 7.69 3.49 1.62
C TYR A 80 8.75 3.44 0.52
N GLN A 81 9.59 2.40 0.51
CA GLN A 81 10.59 2.21 -0.56
C GLN A 81 9.95 2.10 -1.94
N TYR A 82 8.83 1.38 -2.03
CA TYR A 82 8.05 1.30 -3.25
C TYR A 82 7.51 2.65 -3.69
N ALA A 83 6.94 3.44 -2.77
CA ALA A 83 6.38 4.74 -3.10
C ALA A 83 7.46 5.76 -3.53
N MET A 84 8.65 5.69 -2.94
CA MET A 84 9.77 6.57 -3.28
C MET A 84 10.47 6.18 -4.58
N GLN A 85 10.28 4.95 -5.08
CA GLN A 85 10.94 4.43 -6.29
C GLN A 85 12.47 4.63 -6.28
N SER A 86 13.07 4.67 -5.08
CA SER A 86 14.48 4.99 -4.87
C SER A 86 15.01 4.18 -3.69
N PRO A 87 16.29 3.76 -3.70
CA PRO A 87 16.94 3.14 -2.54
C PRO A 87 17.10 4.17 -1.42
N VAL A 88 16.09 4.27 -0.55
CA VAL A 88 16.15 5.11 0.65
C VAL A 88 16.76 4.29 1.80
N ALA A 89 17.71 4.89 2.52
CA ALA A 89 18.22 4.35 3.77
C ALA A 89 17.11 4.43 4.82
N LEU A 90 16.53 3.28 5.19
CA LEU A 90 15.44 3.20 6.16
C LEU A 90 15.90 3.39 7.62
N SER A 91 17.21 3.30 7.89
CA SER A 91 17.80 3.47 9.22
C SER A 91 17.52 4.83 9.86
N ASP A 92 17.24 5.83 9.02
CA ASP A 92 17.14 7.22 9.44
C ASP A 92 15.70 7.62 9.77
N TYR A 93 14.73 6.71 9.57
CA TYR A 93 13.31 6.98 9.72
C TYR A 93 12.65 6.06 10.74
N SER A 94 11.90 6.67 11.66
CA SER A 94 10.95 5.96 12.51
C SER A 94 9.73 5.48 11.70
N GLN A 95 9.07 4.42 12.18
CA GLN A 95 7.84 3.92 11.56
C GLN A 95 6.75 5.01 11.44
N SER A 96 6.65 5.90 12.43
CA SER A 96 5.73 7.05 12.40
C SER A 96 6.02 8.01 11.25
N GLU A 97 7.28 8.33 10.97
CA GLU A 97 7.67 9.23 9.88
C GLU A 97 7.39 8.60 8.50
N LEU A 98 7.60 7.29 8.39
CA LEU A 98 7.25 6.54 7.18
C LEU A 98 5.73 6.59 6.93
N ILE A 99 4.93 6.36 7.97
CA ILE A 99 3.46 6.40 7.89
C ILE A 99 2.98 7.81 7.55
N GLU A 100 3.54 8.86 8.17
CA GLU A 100 3.20 10.25 7.86
C GLU A 100 3.47 10.56 6.38
N SER A 101 4.65 10.18 5.89
CA SER A 101 5.03 10.38 4.49
C SER A 101 4.09 9.66 3.52
N LEU A 102 3.78 8.39 3.78
CA LEU A 102 2.83 7.60 2.98
C LEU A 102 1.43 8.22 3.01
N SER A 103 0.99 8.72 4.16
CA SER A 103 -0.33 9.35 4.33
C SER A 103 -0.45 10.64 3.52
N LEU A 104 0.60 11.45 3.46
CA LEU A 104 0.66 12.63 2.60
C LEU A 104 0.63 12.26 1.12
N LEU A 105 1.25 11.16 0.71
CA LEU A 105 1.14 10.67 -0.66
C LEU A 105 -0.30 10.25 -1.00
N VAL A 106 -0.99 9.60 -0.07
CA VAL A 106 -2.41 9.26 -0.24
C VAL A 106 -3.26 10.53 -0.38
N ALA A 107 -3.06 11.52 0.49
CA ALA A 107 -3.78 12.81 0.43
C ALA A 107 -3.66 13.48 -0.94
N HIS A 108 -2.47 13.45 -1.53
CA HIS A 108 -2.18 14.01 -2.85
C HIS A 108 -2.48 13.08 -4.02
N SER A 109 -3.11 11.93 -3.79
CA SER A 109 -3.40 10.90 -4.83
C SER A 109 -2.15 10.39 -5.55
N LYS A 110 -0.98 10.48 -4.91
CA LYS A 110 0.28 9.90 -5.39
C LYS A 110 0.44 8.44 -4.95
N LEU A 111 -0.36 8.01 -3.99
CA LEU A 111 -0.51 6.62 -3.57
C LEU A 111 -2.00 6.32 -3.43
N LEU A 112 -2.45 5.18 -3.93
CA LEU A 112 -3.85 4.76 -3.92
C LEU A 112 -4.02 3.62 -2.92
N ILE A 113 -5.16 3.57 -2.24
CA ILE A 113 -5.57 2.45 -1.40
C ILE A 113 -6.92 1.96 -1.92
N ILE A 114 -6.96 0.73 -2.41
CA ILE A 114 -8.09 0.16 -3.16
C ILE A 114 -8.58 -1.11 -2.44
N PRO A 115 -9.86 -1.23 -2.07
CA PRO A 115 -10.41 -2.46 -1.50
C PRO A 115 -10.38 -3.61 -2.51
N LEU A 116 -10.04 -4.82 -2.06
CA LEU A 116 -10.04 -6.04 -2.90
C LEU A 116 -11.16 -7.01 -2.52
N PHE A 117 -12.20 -6.51 -1.87
CA PHE A 117 -13.38 -7.27 -1.47
C PHE A 117 -14.63 -6.63 -2.05
N ASP A 118 -15.69 -7.42 -2.18
CA ASP A 118 -16.99 -7.00 -2.71
C ASP A 118 -17.83 -6.23 -1.67
#